data_AF-A0A7W1D7J2-F1
#
_entry.id   AF-A0A7W1D7J2-F1
#
_cell.length_a   1.000
_cell.length_b   1.000
_cell.length_c   1.000
_cell.angle_alpha   90.00
_cell.angle_beta   90.00
_cell.angle_gamma   90.00
#
_symmetry.space_group_name_H-M   'P 1'
#
loop_
_entity.id
_entity.type
_entity.pdbx_description
1 polymer ?
#
loop_
_entity_poly.entity_id
_entity_poly.type
_entity_poly.pdbx_seq_one_letter_code
_entity_poly.pdbx_strand_id
1 'polypeptide(L)'
;MNDCEIARRTGIPRRTVRDWRRHGGQHHGFGKNDDRTKQPDPHCPICGNGNLDPGWYAYLLGMYLGDGCLSERPRGVFQLRITLDLRYPGIIDDCTSAMTAMNHTMKVGRVKRTGCTDVNAYWKQWPCLFPQHGPGPKHLRTIVLAPWHQEIADAYPGRLLRGLIHSDGCRGMNRVKGKDYPRYFFTNYSPDIRAIFCEACGKYGVAWRPTNWKTISVARRPDVAKLDLIVGPKC
;
A
#
# COMPACT_ATOMS: atom_id res chain seq x y z
N MET A 1 -24.30 -35.74 -25.54
CA MET A 1 -24.72 -36.00 -24.15
C MET A 1 -24.99 -34.67 -23.43
N ASN A 2 -26.12 -34.54 -22.72
CA ASN A 2 -26.60 -33.31 -22.06
C ASN A 2 -26.10 -33.23 -20.59
N ASP A 3 -25.79 -32.03 -20.08
CA ASP A 3 -25.29 -31.78 -18.71
C ASP A 3 -26.20 -32.33 -17.60
N CYS A 4 -27.53 -32.30 -17.78
CA CYS A 4 -28.50 -32.90 -16.85
C CYS A 4 -28.35 -34.42 -16.76
N GLU A 5 -27.95 -35.06 -17.85
CA GLU A 5 -27.80 -36.51 -17.92
C GLU A 5 -26.45 -36.95 -17.37
N ILE A 6 -25.39 -36.17 -17.62
CA ILE A 6 -24.08 -36.39 -17.00
C ILE A 6 -24.20 -36.27 -15.48
N ALA A 7 -24.87 -35.22 -14.97
CA ALA A 7 -25.05 -35.02 -13.53
C ALA A 7 -25.81 -36.16 -12.84
N ARG A 8 -26.83 -36.72 -13.50
CA ARG A 8 -27.58 -37.87 -12.99
C ARG A 8 -26.75 -39.15 -12.96
N ARG A 9 -25.90 -39.37 -13.96
CA ARG A 9 -25.06 -40.57 -14.05
C ARG A 9 -23.83 -40.50 -13.14
N THR A 10 -23.27 -39.32 -12.90
CA THR A 10 -22.03 -39.15 -12.12
C THR A 10 -22.25 -38.68 -10.68
N GLY A 11 -23.47 -38.26 -10.32
CA GLY A 11 -23.76 -37.67 -9.01
C GLY A 11 -23.16 -36.27 -8.80
N ILE A 12 -22.47 -35.71 -9.80
CA ILE A 12 -21.85 -34.39 -9.72
C ILE A 12 -22.90 -33.33 -10.04
N PRO A 13 -23.05 -32.24 -9.24
CA PRO A 13 -24.05 -31.21 -9.50
C PRO A 13 -23.98 -30.68 -10.93
N ARG A 14 -25.14 -30.55 -11.58
CA ARG A 14 -25.23 -30.09 -12.98
C ARG A 14 -24.46 -28.80 -13.25
N ARG A 15 -24.42 -27.89 -12.28
CA ARG A 15 -23.70 -26.62 -12.38
C ARG A 15 -22.19 -26.85 -12.55
N THR A 16 -21.62 -27.78 -11.80
CA THR A 16 -20.21 -28.18 -11.85
C THR A 16 -19.88 -28.87 -13.17
N VAL A 17 -20.75 -29.77 -13.65
CA VAL A 17 -20.60 -30.41 -14.96
C VAL A 17 -20.60 -29.38 -16.10
N ARG A 18 -21.56 -28.44 -16.06
CA ARG A 18 -21.66 -27.36 -17.06
C ARG A 18 -20.43 -26.47 -17.03
N ASP A 19 -19.92 -26.16 -15.83
CA ASP A 19 -18.71 -25.36 -15.63
C ASP A 19 -17.49 -26.04 -16.23
N TRP A 20 -17.29 -27.33 -15.96
CA TRP A 20 -16.19 -28.12 -16.52
C TRP A 20 -16.25 -28.23 -18.04
N ARG A 21 -17.45 -28.33 -18.62
CA ARG A 21 -17.62 -28.39 -20.08
C ARG A 21 -17.46 -27.05 -20.77
N ARG A 22 -17.82 -25.94 -20.12
CA ARG A 22 -17.59 -24.58 -20.65
C ARG A 22 -16.14 -24.14 -20.49
N HIS A 23 -15.45 -24.61 -19.46
CA HIS A 23 -14.13 -24.15 -19.06
C HIS A 23 -13.04 -25.23 -19.15
N GLY A 24 -13.32 -26.35 -19.84
CA GLY A 24 -12.33 -27.34 -20.26
C GLY A 24 -11.58 -28.03 -19.11
N GLY A 25 -12.26 -28.35 -18.00
CA GLY A 25 -11.65 -29.14 -16.92
C GLY A 25 -10.49 -28.46 -16.18
N GLN A 26 -10.36 -27.13 -16.24
CA GLN A 26 -9.38 -26.43 -15.41
C GLN A 26 -9.86 -26.36 -13.95
N HIS A 27 -9.63 -27.44 -13.21
CA HIS A 27 -9.69 -27.42 -11.76
C HIS A 27 -8.71 -26.36 -11.22
N HIS A 28 -9.25 -25.46 -10.41
CA HIS A 28 -8.56 -24.38 -9.74
C HIS A 28 -7.58 -24.91 -8.69
N GLY A 29 -6.35 -25.17 -9.11
CA GLY A 29 -5.19 -25.05 -8.24
C GLY A 29 -5.03 -23.58 -7.84
N PHE A 30 -5.00 -23.31 -6.54
CA PHE A 30 -4.70 -22.00 -5.96
C PHE A 30 -3.32 -21.55 -6.44
N GLY A 31 -3.32 -20.64 -7.42
CA GLY A 31 -2.11 -20.24 -8.15
C GLY A 31 -2.36 -20.16 -9.65
N LYS A 32 -3.37 -19.38 -10.07
CA LYS A 32 -3.48 -18.94 -11.46
C LYS A 32 -3.76 -17.45 -11.49
N ASN A 33 -2.82 -16.73 -12.09
CA ASN A 33 -2.99 -15.41 -12.68
C ASN A 33 -4.39 -15.32 -13.31
N ASP A 34 -5.31 -14.60 -12.66
CA ASP A 34 -6.63 -14.36 -13.19
C ASP A 34 -6.48 -13.52 -14.46
N ASP A 35 -6.80 -14.13 -15.61
CA ASP A 35 -6.77 -13.51 -16.93
C ASP A 35 -7.62 -12.22 -17.01
N ARG A 36 -8.47 -11.96 -16.00
CA ARG A 36 -9.27 -10.74 -15.86
C ARG A 36 -8.50 -9.51 -15.39
N THR A 37 -7.30 -9.64 -14.80
CA THR A 37 -6.39 -8.51 -14.55
C THR A 37 -5.57 -8.15 -15.78
N LYS A 38 -5.57 -8.98 -16.84
CA LYS A 38 -4.83 -8.72 -18.08
C LYS A 38 -5.53 -7.82 -19.09
N GLN A 39 -6.84 -7.55 -18.95
CA GLN A 39 -7.45 -6.56 -19.83
C GLN A 39 -6.94 -5.17 -19.42
N PRO A 40 -6.32 -4.41 -20.35
CA PRO A 40 -5.90 -3.05 -20.11
C PRO A 40 -7.06 -2.24 -19.54
N ASP A 41 -6.90 -1.69 -18.34
CA ASP A 41 -7.82 -0.65 -17.86
C ASP A 41 -7.29 0.68 -18.42
N PRO A 42 -8.08 1.45 -19.18
CA PRO A 42 -7.62 2.71 -19.76
C PRO A 42 -7.21 3.75 -18.71
N HIS A 43 -7.64 3.58 -17.45
CA HIS A 43 -7.25 4.45 -16.34
C HIS A 43 -6.05 3.92 -15.55
N CYS A 44 -5.56 2.70 -15.85
CA CYS A 44 -4.37 2.16 -15.20
C CYS A 44 -3.11 2.65 -15.91
N PRO A 45 -2.15 3.25 -15.18
CA PRO A 45 -0.90 3.72 -15.77
C PRO A 45 0.10 2.61 -16.08
N ILE A 46 -0.15 1.37 -15.61
CA ILE A 46 0.79 0.24 -15.75
C ILE A 46 0.36 -0.70 -16.87
N CYS A 47 -0.92 -1.10 -16.89
CA CYS A 47 -1.44 -2.03 -17.90
C CYS A 47 -2.26 -1.35 -19.00
N GLY A 48 -2.48 -0.03 -18.92
CA GLY A 48 -3.19 0.77 -19.92
C GLY A 48 -2.53 2.13 -20.10
N ASN A 49 -3.34 3.15 -20.44
CA ASN A 49 -2.85 4.50 -20.76
C ASN A 49 -3.25 5.54 -19.69
N GLY A 50 -3.44 5.09 -18.45
CA GLY A 50 -3.75 5.98 -17.34
C GLY A 50 -2.60 6.94 -17.05
N ASN A 51 -2.91 8.12 -16.54
CA ASN A 51 -1.89 9.03 -16.04
C ASN A 51 -1.65 8.78 -14.55
N LEU A 52 -0.38 8.67 -14.15
CA LEU A 52 0.02 8.55 -12.75
C LEU A 52 0.63 9.87 -12.29
N ASP A 53 0.14 10.43 -11.19
CA ASP A 53 0.88 11.46 -10.47
C ASP A 53 1.97 10.78 -9.63
N PRO A 54 3.26 10.91 -9.98
CA PRO A 54 4.33 10.19 -9.31
C PRO A 54 4.54 10.67 -7.86
N GLY A 55 4.24 11.94 -7.56
CA GLY A 55 4.38 12.48 -6.20
C GLY A 55 3.31 11.96 -5.25
N TRP A 56 2.06 11.92 -5.69
CA TRP A 56 0.97 11.31 -4.94
C TRP A 56 1.12 9.79 -4.84
N TYR A 57 1.61 9.14 -5.89
CA TYR A 57 1.92 7.73 -5.86
C TYR A 57 3.02 7.41 -4.83
N ALA A 58 4.12 8.16 -4.81
CA ALA A 58 5.20 7.96 -3.84
C ALA A 58 4.68 8.07 -2.39
N TYR A 59 3.84 9.07 -2.13
CA TYR A 59 3.18 9.20 -0.81
C TYR A 59 2.27 8.01 -0.50
N LEU A 60 1.40 7.62 -1.44
CA LEU A 60 0.49 6.49 -1.24
C LEU A 60 1.24 5.16 -1.08
N LEU A 61 2.36 4.97 -1.77
CA LEU A 61 3.25 3.82 -1.60
C LEU A 61 3.77 3.74 -0.17
N GLY A 62 4.23 4.85 0.41
CA GLY A 62 4.63 4.89 1.81
C GLY A 62 3.50 4.52 2.77
N MET A 63 2.30 5.05 2.54
CA MET A 63 1.12 4.70 3.34
C MET A 63 0.72 3.23 3.18
N TYR A 64 0.81 2.71 1.95
CA TYR A 64 0.51 1.31 1.65
C TYR A 64 1.49 0.37 2.35
N LEU A 65 2.78 0.69 2.36
CA LEU A 65 3.82 -0.15 2.97
C LEU A 65 3.63 -0.26 4.48
N GLY A 66 3.21 0.80 5.18
CA GLY A 66 2.88 0.72 6.60
C GLY A 66 1.50 0.13 6.86
N ASP A 67 0.48 0.98 6.86
CA ASP A 67 -0.89 0.65 7.28
C ASP A 67 -1.80 0.11 6.16
N GLY A 68 -1.30 0.05 4.94
CA GLY A 68 -2.08 -0.44 3.80
C GLY A 68 -2.37 -1.94 3.84
N CYS A 69 -3.60 -2.28 3.51
CA CYS A 69 -4.04 -3.64 3.26
C CYS A 69 -4.75 -3.71 1.90
N LEU A 70 -4.24 -4.56 1.02
CA LEU A 70 -4.93 -4.90 -0.23
C LEU A 70 -5.61 -6.26 -0.08
N SER A 71 -6.92 -6.29 -0.31
CA SER A 71 -7.75 -7.49 -0.14
C SER A 71 -8.58 -7.76 -1.38
N GLU A 72 -8.57 -9.01 -1.85
CA GLU A 72 -9.43 -9.44 -2.94
C GLU A 72 -10.89 -9.51 -2.48
N ARG A 73 -11.79 -9.09 -3.35
CA ARG A 73 -13.25 -9.06 -3.18
C ARG A 73 -13.90 -9.84 -4.33
N PRO A 74 -15.18 -10.24 -4.18
CA PRO A 74 -15.87 -10.98 -5.24
C PRO A 74 -15.74 -10.30 -6.61
N ARG A 75 -15.69 -11.11 -7.67
CA ARG A 75 -15.55 -10.67 -9.08
C ARG A 75 -14.17 -10.06 -9.42
N GLY A 76 -13.11 -10.44 -8.68
CA GLY A 76 -11.73 -10.04 -8.97
C GLY A 76 -11.47 -8.55 -8.73
N VAL A 77 -12.28 -7.91 -7.88
CA VAL A 77 -12.08 -6.51 -7.49
C VAL A 77 -11.19 -6.48 -6.27
N PHE A 78 -10.24 -5.56 -6.20
CA PHE A 78 -9.42 -5.38 -5.01
C PHE A 78 -9.92 -4.17 -4.22
N GLN A 79 -9.89 -4.28 -2.89
CA GLN A 79 -10.07 -3.16 -1.99
C GLN A 79 -8.71 -2.80 -1.39
N LEU A 80 -8.23 -1.60 -1.68
CA LEU A 80 -7.18 -0.96 -0.90
C LEU A 80 -7.82 -0.31 0.32
N ARG A 81 -7.28 -0.59 1.50
CA ARG A 81 -7.68 0.02 2.77
C ARG A 81 -6.46 0.52 3.51
N ILE A 82 -6.54 1.74 4.04
CA ILE A 82 -5.54 2.32 4.93
C ILE A 82 -6.29 2.81 6.17
N THR A 83 -5.91 2.29 7.33
CA THR A 83 -6.55 2.64 8.61
C THR A 83 -5.75 3.76 9.28
N LEU A 84 -6.40 4.87 9.62
CA LEU A 84 -5.76 6.08 10.12
C LEU A 84 -6.42 6.61 11.39
N ASP A 85 -5.61 7.09 12.32
CA ASP A 85 -6.08 7.65 13.59
C ASP A 85 -6.85 8.97 13.37
N LEU A 86 -8.00 9.11 14.03
CA LEU A 86 -8.86 10.29 13.92
C LEU A 86 -8.21 11.58 14.46
N ARG A 87 -7.15 11.46 15.27
CA ARG A 87 -6.37 12.61 15.76
C ARG A 87 -5.70 13.39 14.64
N TYR A 88 -5.44 12.77 13.49
CA TYR A 88 -4.70 13.39 12.38
C TYR A 88 -5.58 13.56 11.12
N PRO A 89 -6.57 14.48 11.13
CA PRO A 89 -7.48 14.69 9.99
C PRO A 89 -6.75 15.07 8.70
N GLY A 90 -5.68 15.87 8.78
CA GLY A 90 -4.87 16.22 7.60
C GLY A 90 -4.26 14.99 6.92
N ILE A 91 -3.80 13.99 7.69
CA ILE A 91 -3.26 12.73 7.13
C ILE A 91 -4.37 11.93 6.44
N ILE A 92 -5.60 11.95 6.97
CA ILE A 92 -6.77 11.32 6.36
C ILE A 92 -7.12 12.00 5.04
N ASP A 93 -7.06 13.33 4.98
CA ASP A 93 -7.31 14.12 3.77
C ASP A 93 -6.25 13.88 2.70
N ASP A 94 -4.97 13.87 3.09
CA ASP A 94 -3.86 13.53 2.20
C ASP A 94 -3.99 12.10 1.66
N CYS A 95 -4.31 11.13 2.51
CA CYS A 95 -4.52 9.74 2.09
C CYS A 95 -5.69 9.61 1.12
N THR A 96 -6.77 10.35 1.35
CA THR A 96 -7.92 10.39 0.44
C THR A 96 -7.52 10.96 -0.91
N SER A 97 -6.81 12.10 -0.91
CA SER A 97 -6.35 12.77 -2.12
C SER A 97 -5.38 11.90 -2.92
N ALA A 98 -4.46 11.22 -2.23
CA ALA A 98 -3.50 10.31 -2.83
C ALA A 98 -4.19 9.10 -3.48
N MET A 99 -5.19 8.52 -2.83
CA MET A 99 -6.00 7.46 -3.48
C MET A 99 -6.72 8.03 -4.70
N THR A 100 -7.44 9.15 -4.60
CA THR A 100 -8.17 9.75 -5.72
C THR A 100 -7.27 10.05 -6.93
N ALA A 101 -6.03 10.48 -6.69
CA ALA A 101 -5.06 10.78 -7.73
C ALA A 101 -4.66 9.56 -8.59
N MET A 102 -4.85 8.32 -8.10
CA MET A 102 -4.49 7.11 -8.86
C MET A 102 -5.49 6.78 -9.96
N ASN A 103 -6.76 7.16 -9.77
CA ASN A 103 -7.81 7.00 -10.77
C ASN A 103 -8.98 7.91 -10.40
N HIS A 104 -9.17 9.00 -11.15
CA HIS A 104 -10.23 9.97 -10.90
C HIS A 104 -11.65 9.40 -11.05
N THR A 105 -11.82 8.25 -11.70
CA THR A 105 -13.12 7.59 -11.86
C THR A 105 -13.53 6.77 -10.63
N MET A 106 -12.59 6.45 -9.74
CA MET A 106 -12.88 5.64 -8.56
C MET A 106 -13.44 6.48 -7.42
N LYS A 107 -14.38 5.90 -6.67
CA LYS A 107 -14.88 6.51 -5.43
C LYS A 107 -14.00 6.10 -4.26
N VAL A 108 -13.39 7.08 -3.60
CA VAL A 108 -12.69 6.90 -2.34
C VAL A 108 -13.69 7.10 -1.18
N GLY A 109 -13.81 6.10 -0.33
CA GLY A 109 -14.69 6.12 0.84
C GLY A 109 -13.91 6.27 2.14
N ARG A 110 -14.57 6.87 3.15
CA ARG A 110 -14.11 6.88 4.54
C ARG A 110 -15.11 6.11 5.39
N VAL A 111 -14.63 5.10 6.12
CA VAL A 111 -15.47 4.29 7.01
C VAL A 111 -14.99 4.51 8.44
N LYS A 112 -15.84 5.13 9.27
CA LYS A 112 -15.53 5.38 10.68
C LYS A 112 -15.39 4.07 11.45
N ARG A 113 -14.39 4.03 12.33
CA ARG A 113 -14.13 2.99 13.32
C ARG A 113 -13.94 3.66 14.69
N THR A 114 -13.86 2.86 15.74
CA THR A 114 -13.57 3.39 17.08
C THR A 114 -12.14 3.93 17.12
N GLY A 115 -11.96 5.24 17.26
CA GLY A 115 -10.66 5.92 17.35
C GLY A 115 -9.90 6.09 16.03
N CYS A 116 -10.35 5.48 14.94
CA CYS A 116 -9.71 5.56 13.62
C CYS A 116 -10.74 5.61 12.49
N THR A 117 -10.28 5.80 11.25
CA THR A 117 -11.08 5.71 10.04
C THR A 117 -10.35 4.88 8.99
N ASP A 118 -11.09 4.05 8.27
CA ASP A 118 -10.58 3.36 7.09
C ASP A 118 -10.78 4.26 5.87
N VAL A 119 -9.71 4.72 5.24
CA VAL A 119 -9.75 5.27 3.88
C VAL A 119 -9.65 4.09 2.92
N ASN A 120 -10.62 3.92 2.02
CA ASN A 120 -10.63 2.78 1.12
C ASN A 120 -11.16 3.10 -0.26
N ALA A 121 -10.74 2.30 -1.23
CA ALA A 121 -11.20 2.39 -2.59
C ALA A 121 -11.14 1.02 -3.28
N TYR A 122 -12.05 0.83 -4.23
CA TYR A 122 -12.21 -0.43 -4.95
C TYR A 122 -11.77 -0.26 -6.39
N TRP A 123 -10.82 -1.08 -6.82
CA TRP A 123 -10.34 -1.07 -8.19
C TRP A 123 -9.69 -2.42 -8.53
N LYS A 124 -9.90 -2.92 -9.75
CA LYS A 124 -9.29 -4.19 -10.18
C LYS A 124 -7.78 -4.09 -10.32
N GLN A 125 -7.26 -2.89 -10.63
CA GLN A 125 -5.85 -2.69 -10.97
C GLN A 125 -4.99 -2.24 -9.80
N TRP A 126 -5.50 -2.25 -8.56
CA TRP A 126 -4.65 -2.02 -7.40
C TRP A 126 -3.40 -2.91 -7.35
N PRO A 127 -3.44 -4.21 -7.72
CA PRO A 127 -2.23 -5.03 -7.78
C PRO A 127 -1.20 -4.55 -8.81
N CYS A 128 -1.61 -3.84 -9.87
CA CYS A 128 -0.67 -3.25 -10.81
C CYS A 128 0.15 -2.13 -10.16
N LEU A 129 -0.48 -1.33 -9.28
CA LEU A 129 0.18 -0.25 -8.55
C LEU A 129 0.92 -0.75 -7.30
N PHE A 130 0.51 -1.88 -6.74
CA PHE A 130 1.11 -2.48 -5.54
C PHE A 130 1.45 -3.96 -5.76
N PRO A 131 2.41 -4.27 -6.65
CA PRO A 131 2.86 -5.64 -6.93
C PRO A 131 3.42 -6.36 -5.70
N GLN A 132 3.72 -5.64 -4.60
CA GLN A 132 4.10 -6.24 -3.31
C GLN A 132 2.92 -6.94 -2.61
N HIS A 133 1.70 -6.89 -3.17
CA HIS A 133 0.57 -7.67 -2.69
C HIS A 133 0.85 -9.17 -2.77
N GLY A 134 0.43 -9.92 -1.76
CA GLY A 134 0.62 -11.36 -1.66
C GLY A 134 -0.03 -11.92 -0.39
N PRO A 135 -0.10 -13.26 -0.26
CA PRO A 135 -0.75 -13.91 0.87
C PRO A 135 0.00 -13.67 2.19
N GLY A 136 -0.75 -13.62 3.29
CA GLY A 136 -0.19 -13.55 4.64
C GLY A 136 0.28 -12.14 5.09
N PRO A 137 0.81 -12.04 6.32
CA PRO A 137 1.25 -10.78 6.90
C PRO A 137 2.35 -10.10 6.07
N LYS A 138 2.27 -8.78 5.92
CA LYS A 138 3.22 -8.00 5.11
C LYS A 138 4.68 -8.14 5.54
N HIS A 139 4.92 -8.17 6.85
CA HIS A 139 6.26 -8.27 7.41
C HIS A 139 6.90 -9.67 7.28
N LEU A 140 6.13 -10.69 6.88
CA LEU A 140 6.64 -12.04 6.58
C LEU A 140 6.90 -12.25 5.09
N ARG A 141 6.55 -11.28 4.25
CA ARG A 141 6.76 -11.31 2.81
C ARG A 141 8.03 -10.55 2.47
N THR A 142 8.70 -10.97 1.41
CA THR A 142 9.73 -10.18 0.75
C THR A 142 9.06 -8.99 0.06
N ILE A 143 9.50 -7.78 0.39
CA ILE A 143 8.97 -6.52 -0.14
C ILE A 143 10.06 -5.85 -0.95
N VAL A 144 10.01 -5.99 -2.28
CA VAL A 144 10.95 -5.34 -3.20
C VAL A 144 10.18 -4.34 -4.07
N LEU A 145 10.77 -3.17 -4.26
CA LEU A 145 10.24 -2.17 -5.19
C LEU A 145 10.49 -2.65 -6.62
N ALA A 146 9.45 -2.64 -7.46
CA ALA A 146 9.63 -2.86 -8.88
C ALA A 146 10.51 -1.73 -9.47
N PRO A 147 11.21 -1.94 -10.60
CA PRO A 147 12.11 -0.91 -11.16
C PRO A 147 11.44 0.47 -11.31
N TRP A 148 10.21 0.51 -11.84
CA TRP A 148 9.46 1.76 -11.98
C TRP A 148 9.01 2.37 -10.64
N HIS A 149 8.78 1.56 -9.58
CA HIS A 149 8.57 2.09 -8.22
C HIS A 149 9.84 2.77 -7.73
N GLN A 150 11.00 2.14 -7.95
CA GLN A 150 12.28 2.67 -7.50
C GLN A 150 12.58 4.01 -8.16
N GLU A 151 12.32 4.14 -9.46
CA GLU A 151 12.46 5.41 -10.18
C GLU A 151 11.62 6.52 -9.54
N ILE A 152 10.36 6.23 -9.20
CA ILE A 152 9.48 7.22 -8.52
C ILE A 152 9.95 7.49 -7.08
N ALA A 153 10.36 6.46 -6.34
CA ALA A 153 10.87 6.59 -4.98
C ALA A 153 12.14 7.45 -4.93
N ASP A 154 13.03 7.27 -5.89
CA ASP A 154 14.28 8.03 -6.03
C ASP A 154 14.03 9.48 -6.47
N ALA A 155 13.03 9.72 -7.34
CA ALA A 155 12.65 11.05 -7.79
C ALA A 155 11.84 11.84 -6.74
N TYR A 156 11.04 11.17 -5.92
CA TYR A 156 10.16 11.77 -4.92
C TYR A 156 10.39 11.24 -3.49
N PRO A 157 11.63 11.19 -2.99
CA PRO A 157 11.96 10.55 -1.72
C PRO A 157 11.28 11.25 -0.54
N GLY A 158 11.10 12.57 -0.60
CA GLY A 158 10.38 13.32 0.43
C GLY A 158 8.89 12.96 0.53
N ARG A 159 8.23 12.68 -0.60
CA ARG A 159 6.83 12.23 -0.60
C ARG A 159 6.72 10.80 -0.05
N LEU A 160 7.64 9.92 -0.44
CA LEU A 160 7.71 8.56 0.10
C LEU A 160 7.95 8.56 1.63
N LEU A 161 8.94 9.33 2.09
CA LEU A 161 9.23 9.49 3.52
C LEU A 161 8.02 10.02 4.29
N ARG A 162 7.32 11.01 3.73
CA ARG A 162 6.07 11.51 4.32
C ARG A 162 5.05 10.41 4.53
N GLY A 163 4.79 9.57 3.52
CA GLY A 163 3.84 8.45 3.62
C GLY A 163 4.26 7.38 4.63
N LEU A 164 5.55 7.02 4.64
CA LEU A 164 6.12 6.06 5.60
C LEU A 164 6.04 6.60 7.04
N ILE A 165 6.34 7.87 7.25
CA ILE A 165 6.26 8.50 8.57
C ILE A 165 4.81 8.66 9.01
N HIS A 166 3.89 9.00 8.09
CA HIS A 166 2.47 9.13 8.39
C HIS A 166 1.88 7.81 8.91
N SER A 167 2.24 6.68 8.31
CA SER A 167 1.80 5.35 8.75
C SER A 167 2.53 4.88 10.02
N ASP A 168 3.82 4.54 9.90
CA ASP A 168 4.59 3.84 10.96
C ASP A 168 5.59 4.73 11.72
N GLY A 169 5.54 6.04 11.47
CA GLY A 169 6.43 7.00 12.12
C GLY A 169 5.80 7.73 13.29
N CYS A 170 6.64 8.27 14.17
CA CYS A 170 6.22 9.26 15.16
C CYS A 170 7.26 10.37 15.30
N ARG A 171 6.82 11.52 15.79
CA ARG A 171 7.66 12.65 16.15
C ARG A 171 7.49 12.90 17.65
N GLY A 172 8.59 12.93 18.39
CA GLY A 172 8.59 13.16 19.83
C GLY A 172 9.60 14.22 20.24
N MET A 173 9.44 14.72 21.48
CA MET A 173 10.39 15.63 22.12
C MET A 173 11.18 14.87 23.18
N ASN A 174 12.49 14.75 23.01
CA ASN A 174 13.37 14.18 24.02
C ASN A 174 13.94 15.29 24.89
N ARG A 175 13.68 15.23 26.20
CA ARG A 175 14.22 16.21 27.15
C ARG A 175 15.52 15.69 27.77
N VAL A 176 16.62 16.37 27.54
CA VAL A 176 17.95 16.03 28.07
C VAL A 176 18.51 17.23 28.80
N LYS A 177 18.76 17.09 30.11
CA LYS A 177 19.26 18.19 30.98
C LYS A 177 18.46 19.49 30.83
N GLY A 178 17.13 19.38 30.77
CA GLY A 178 16.23 20.52 30.64
C GLY A 178 16.06 21.09 29.23
N LYS A 179 16.84 20.62 28.24
CA LYS A 179 16.72 21.04 26.83
C LYS A 179 15.93 20.03 26.00
N ASP A 180 15.11 20.55 25.09
CA ASP A 180 14.25 19.74 24.24
C ASP A 180 14.90 19.47 22.88
N TYR A 181 14.91 18.20 22.49
CA TYR A 181 15.47 17.70 21.24
C TYR A 181 14.38 16.98 20.45
N PRO A 182 13.86 17.55 19.35
CA PRO A 182 12.88 16.87 18.53
C PRO A 182 13.52 15.67 17.85
N ARG A 183 12.75 14.60 17.69
CA ARG A 183 13.22 13.34 17.11
C ARG A 183 12.11 12.65 16.37
N TYR A 184 12.43 12.12 15.19
CA TYR A 184 11.57 11.18 14.49
C TYR A 184 11.98 9.75 14.79
N PHE A 185 10.98 8.88 14.89
CA PHE A 185 11.14 7.44 14.91
C PHE A 185 10.32 6.83 13.78
N PHE A 186 10.83 5.76 13.20
CA PHE A 186 10.12 4.93 12.24
C PHE A 186 10.25 3.47 12.70
N THR A 187 9.12 2.82 12.98
CA THR A 187 9.10 1.47 13.54
C THR A 187 8.33 0.54 12.61
N ASN A 188 9.02 -0.41 11.98
CA ASN A 188 8.37 -1.40 11.13
C ASN A 188 9.05 -2.77 11.31
N TYR A 189 8.27 -3.85 11.32
CA TYR A 189 8.76 -5.21 11.51
C TYR A 189 9.46 -5.78 10.26
N SER A 190 9.10 -5.33 9.06
CA SER A 190 9.73 -5.76 7.81
C SER A 190 11.13 -5.15 7.67
N PRO A 191 12.21 -5.95 7.54
CA PRO A 191 13.54 -5.44 7.23
C PRO A 191 13.58 -4.68 5.90
N ASP A 192 12.81 -5.15 4.91
CA ASP A 192 12.76 -4.56 3.58
C ASP A 192 12.13 -3.16 3.60
N ILE A 193 11.01 -2.98 4.33
CA ILE A 193 10.39 -1.65 4.47
C ILE A 193 11.32 -0.70 5.23
N ARG A 194 12.07 -1.20 6.22
CA ARG A 194 13.10 -0.41 6.91
C ARG A 194 14.23 -0.01 5.95
N ALA A 195 14.66 -0.90 5.05
CA ALA A 195 15.66 -0.59 4.04
C ALA A 195 15.16 0.50 3.08
N ILE A 196 13.93 0.39 2.57
CA ILE A 196 13.28 1.42 1.73
C ILE A 196 13.26 2.78 2.44
N PHE A 197 12.91 2.83 3.73
CA PHE A 197 12.95 4.06 4.52
C PHE A 197 14.36 4.66 4.60
N CYS A 198 15.37 3.81 4.87
CA CYS A 198 16.77 4.23 4.99
C CYS A 198 17.33 4.76 3.67
N GLU A 199 17.01 4.11 2.56
CA GLU A 199 17.40 4.54 1.20
C GLU A 199 16.77 5.88 0.85
N ALA A 200 15.45 6.02 1.08
CA ALA A 200 14.74 7.29 0.88
C ALA A 200 15.32 8.42 1.74
N CYS A 201 15.72 8.13 3.00
CA CYS A 201 16.44 9.09 3.83
C CYS A 201 17.78 9.49 3.21
N GLY A 202 18.56 8.53 2.70
CA GLY A 202 19.82 8.79 2.01
C GLY A 202 19.64 9.70 0.79
N LYS A 203 18.66 9.41 -0.07
CA LYS A 203 18.31 10.21 -1.26
C LYS A 203 17.82 11.61 -0.89
N TYR A 204 17.05 11.74 0.18
CA TYR A 204 16.58 13.04 0.68
C TYR A 204 17.66 13.82 1.46
N GLY A 205 18.80 13.19 1.76
CA GLY A 205 19.89 13.79 2.51
C GLY A 205 19.59 13.96 4.01
N VAL A 206 18.88 13.00 4.60
CA VAL A 206 18.56 12.92 6.03
C VAL A 206 19.37 11.79 6.67
N ALA A 207 20.14 12.11 7.70
CA ALA A 207 20.88 11.09 8.44
C ALA A 207 19.99 10.40 9.48
N TRP A 208 20.12 9.07 9.54
CA TRP A 208 19.36 8.22 10.45
C TRP A 208 20.28 7.30 11.25
N ARG A 209 19.76 6.72 12.34
CA ARG A 209 20.43 5.71 13.14
C ARG A 209 19.45 4.63 13.59
N PRO A 210 19.81 3.34 13.53
CA PRO A 210 19.01 2.29 14.15
C PRO A 210 19.03 2.47 15.67
N THR A 211 17.86 2.37 16.30
CA THR A 211 17.72 2.38 17.77
C THR A 211 17.60 0.95 18.30
N ASN A 212 16.95 0.07 17.53
CA ASN A 212 16.87 -1.37 17.77
C ASN A 212 16.59 -2.07 16.42
N TRP A 213 16.42 -3.39 16.42
CA TRP A 213 16.24 -4.19 15.21
C TRP A 213 15.04 -3.79 14.34
N LYS A 214 14.01 -3.14 14.92
CA LYS A 214 12.78 -2.72 14.22
C LYS A 214 12.58 -1.21 14.13
N THR A 215 13.45 -0.41 14.72
CA THR A 215 13.23 1.04 14.88
C THR A 215 14.43 1.84 14.39
N ILE A 216 14.16 2.80 13.51
CA ILE A 216 15.11 3.78 13.01
C ILE A 216 14.76 5.14 13.61
N SER A 217 15.76 5.97 13.88
CA SER A 217 15.57 7.31 14.41
C SER A 217 16.32 8.37 13.61
N VAL A 218 15.72 9.55 13.51
CA VAL A 218 16.34 10.77 12.95
C VAL A 218 16.33 11.82 14.05
N ALA A 219 17.51 12.23 14.50
CA ALA A 219 17.69 13.03 15.71
C ALA A 219 18.58 14.26 15.54
N ARG A 220 19.33 14.34 14.43
CA ARG A 220 20.16 15.52 14.17
C ARG A 220 19.23 16.68 13.85
N ARG A 221 19.40 17.81 14.55
CA ARG A 221 18.55 19.00 14.41
C ARG A 221 18.32 19.44 12.94
N PRO A 222 19.34 19.52 12.05
CA PRO A 222 19.10 19.89 10.66
C PRO A 222 18.27 18.83 9.89
N ASP A 223 18.46 17.54 10.19
CA ASP A 223 17.73 16.46 9.52
C ASP A 223 16.27 16.39 9.99
N VAL A 224 16.03 16.64 11.27
CA VAL A 224 14.67 16.78 11.82
C VAL A 224 13.95 17.97 11.19
N ALA A 225 14.64 19.11 11.03
CA ALA A 225 14.07 20.27 10.35
C ALA A 225 13.71 19.98 8.88
N LYS A 226 14.53 19.19 8.15
CA LYS A 226 14.19 18.74 6.80
C LYS A 226 12.92 17.89 6.79
N LEU A 227 12.79 16.95 7.71
CA LEU A 227 11.59 16.12 7.83
C LEU A 227 10.35 16.95 8.22
N ASP A 228 10.50 17.95 9.10
CA ASP A 228 9.41 18.84 9.50
C ASP A 228 8.79 19.55 8.29
N LEU A 229 9.60 19.92 7.27
CA LEU A 229 9.13 20.58 6.05
C LEU A 229 8.21 19.71 5.18
N ILE A 230 8.42 18.38 5.18
CA ILE A 230 7.69 17.46 4.29
C ILE A 230 6.62 16.65 5.01
N VAL A 231 6.83 16.31 6.29
CA VAL A 231 5.85 15.61 7.10
C VAL A 231 4.75 16.57 7.53
N GLY A 232 5.12 17.80 7.88
CA GLY A 232 4.23 18.72 8.57
C GLY A 232 3.99 18.28 10.03
N PRO A 233 3.17 19.02 10.78
CA PRO A 233 2.86 18.66 12.15
C PRO A 233 2.04 17.36 12.18
N LYS A 234 2.63 16.29 12.73
CA LYS A 234 1.86 15.23 13.38
C LYS A 234 1.32 15.82 14.68
N CYS A 235 0.24 16.59 14.59
CA CYS A 235 -0.48 17.15 15.74
C CYS A 235 -1.71 16.30 16.03
#